data_AF-A0A1M6RJM8-F1
#
_entry.id   AF-A0A1M6RJM8-F1
#
_cell.length_a   1.000
_cell.length_b   1.000
_cell.length_c   1.000
_cell.angle_alpha   90.00
_cell.angle_beta   90.00
_cell.angle_gamma   90.00
#
_symmetry.space_group_name_H-M   'P 1'
#
loop_
_entity.id
_entity.type
_entity.pdbx_description
1 polymer ?
#
loop_
_entity_poly.entity_id
_entity_poly.type
_entity_poly.pdbx_seq_one_letter_code
_entity_poly.pdbx_strand_id
1 'polypeptide(L)'
;MEIIQDKLYIGSSPIDSDYNQDLVTVNIDSWKIEYIKLNNSKKVIPAGPVLDIIKYNNMLHLVHYGGLVTILDIESYKINKILMIPQHTISVKVDGEKAFILSQSGEKGQDALVGIYSFPEWKLENKWVVEKIRETKQQSIYLNKLDLKNNK
;
A
#
# COMPACT_ATOMS: atom_id res chain seq x y z
N MET A 1 -0.67 -0.33 -5.80
CA MET A 1 -1.20 -1.07 -6.98
C MET A 1 -0.06 -1.92 -7.52
N GLU A 2 -0.34 -3.07 -8.12
CA GLU A 2 0.70 -3.98 -8.62
C GLU A 2 0.17 -4.81 -9.80
N ILE A 3 1.03 -5.16 -10.76
CA ILE A 3 0.66 -6.03 -11.89
C ILE A 3 1.20 -7.44 -11.64
N ILE A 4 0.30 -8.43 -11.58
CA ILE A 4 0.65 -9.83 -11.30
C ILE A 4 -0.16 -10.73 -12.22
N GLN A 5 0.50 -11.61 -12.99
CA GLN A 5 -0.13 -12.66 -13.81
C GLN A 5 -1.35 -12.12 -14.60
N ASP A 6 -1.08 -11.10 -15.43
CA ASP A 6 -2.04 -10.46 -16.34
C ASP A 6 -3.23 -9.74 -15.66
N LYS A 7 -3.14 -9.53 -14.35
CA LYS A 7 -4.09 -8.73 -13.58
C LYS A 7 -3.41 -7.53 -12.93
N LEU A 8 -4.06 -6.38 -13.01
CA LEU A 8 -3.74 -5.21 -12.20
C LEU A 8 -4.51 -5.31 -10.89
N TYR A 9 -3.79 -5.30 -9.78
CA TYR A 9 -4.30 -5.29 -8.42
C TYR A 9 -4.29 -3.86 -7.88
N ILE A 10 -5.42 -3.38 -7.40
CA ILE A 10 -5.61 -2.01 -6.91
C ILE A 10 -6.20 -2.09 -5.51
N GLY A 11 -5.50 -1.49 -4.55
CA GLY A 11 -5.99 -1.36 -3.18
C GLY A 11 -7.08 -0.30 -3.08
N SER A 12 -7.91 -0.39 -2.03
CA SER A 12 -8.93 0.62 -1.75
C SER A 12 -8.33 1.98 -1.40
N SER A 13 -9.05 3.07 -1.72
CA SER A 13 -8.67 4.44 -1.39
C SER A 13 -9.41 4.92 -0.13
N PRO A 14 -8.80 5.76 0.74
CA PRO A 14 -9.45 6.31 1.94
C PRO A 14 -10.61 7.29 1.67
N ILE A 15 -10.98 7.52 0.40
CA ILE A 15 -11.92 8.58 -0.01
C ILE A 15 -13.39 8.18 0.20
N ASP A 16 -13.71 6.89 0.33
CA ASP A 16 -15.08 6.41 0.58
C ASP A 16 -15.26 5.84 1.98
N SER A 17 -16.27 6.33 2.70
CA SER A 17 -16.61 5.98 4.08
C SER A 17 -17.08 4.54 4.29
N ASP A 18 -17.26 3.78 3.21
CA ASP A 18 -17.65 2.38 3.21
C ASP A 18 -16.45 1.49 2.83
N TYR A 19 -15.63 1.15 3.82
CA TYR A 19 -14.47 0.22 3.73
C TYR A 19 -14.87 -1.24 3.43
N ASN A 20 -15.80 -1.44 2.49
CA ASN A 20 -16.43 -2.73 2.18
C ASN A 20 -15.83 -3.41 0.94
N GLN A 21 -14.85 -2.80 0.28
CA GLN A 21 -14.20 -3.28 -0.94
C GLN A 21 -12.70 -2.99 -0.84
N ASP A 22 -11.91 -3.96 -0.39
CA ASP A 22 -10.52 -3.71 -0.02
C ASP A 22 -9.52 -3.95 -1.18
N LEU A 23 -9.94 -4.70 -2.20
CA LEU A 23 -9.11 -5.06 -3.34
C LEU A 23 -9.92 -5.12 -4.63
N VAL A 24 -9.45 -4.42 -5.65
CA VAL A 24 -9.98 -4.47 -7.01
C VAL A 24 -8.95 -5.17 -7.89
N THR A 25 -9.42 -6.05 -8.78
CA THR A 25 -8.58 -6.64 -9.82
C THR A 25 -9.13 -6.31 -11.19
N VAL A 26 -8.23 -6.05 -12.13
CA VAL A 26 -8.56 -5.77 -13.53
C VAL A 26 -7.76 -6.73 -14.38
N ASN A 27 -8.43 -7.59 -15.16
CA ASN A 27 -7.74 -8.39 -16.18
C ASN A 27 -7.28 -7.46 -17.31
N ILE A 28 -5.99 -7.44 -17.62
CA ILE A 28 -5.37 -6.43 -18.49
C ILE A 28 -5.80 -6.63 -19.96
N ASP A 29 -6.05 -7.86 -20.38
CA ASP A 29 -6.43 -8.17 -21.77
C ASP A 29 -7.90 -7.83 -22.06
N SER A 30 -8.79 -8.18 -21.12
CA SER A 30 -10.24 -8.01 -21.27
C SER A 30 -10.80 -6.74 -20.64
N TRP A 31 -10.01 -6.04 -19.84
CA TRP A 31 -10.43 -4.92 -18.99
C TRP A 31 -11.58 -5.26 -18.03
N LYS A 32 -11.82 -6.56 -17.78
CA LYS A 32 -12.84 -7.04 -16.84
C LYS A 32 -12.42 -6.70 -15.41
N ILE A 33 -13.31 -6.02 -14.69
CA ILE A 33 -13.11 -5.59 -13.30
C ILE A 33 -13.80 -6.58 -12.35
N GLU A 34 -13.09 -6.98 -11.29
CA GLU A 34 -13.62 -7.82 -10.21
C GLU A 34 -13.33 -7.17 -8.86
N TYR A 35 -14.32 -7.15 -7.97
CA TYR A 35 -14.23 -6.57 -6.63
C TYR A 35 -14.15 -7.68 -5.59
N ILE A 36 -13.09 -7.65 -4.78
CA ILE A 36 -12.81 -8.66 -3.76
C ILE A 36 -13.03 -8.03 -2.38
N LYS A 37 -13.95 -8.61 -1.62
CA LYS A 37 -14.20 -8.21 -0.23
C LYS A 37 -13.31 -9.02 0.70
N LEU A 38 -12.55 -8.37 1.57
CA LEU A 38 -11.68 -9.04 2.54
C LEU A 38 -12.34 -9.19 3.91
N ASN A 39 -13.60 -8.79 4.06
CA ASN A 39 -14.36 -8.94 5.30
C ASN A 39 -14.93 -10.36 5.47
N ASN A 40 -14.35 -11.14 6.37
CA ASN A 40 -14.99 -12.31 6.95
C ASN A 40 -14.91 -12.25 8.50
N SER A 41 -16.07 -11.99 9.12
CA SER A 41 -16.42 -12.22 10.54
C SER A 41 -15.97 -11.20 11.62
N LYS A 42 -16.94 -10.39 12.07
CA LYS A 42 -17.27 -9.94 13.45
C LYS A 42 -16.20 -9.38 14.42
N LYS A 43 -14.91 -9.27 14.07
CA LYS A 43 -13.92 -8.50 14.84
C LYS A 43 -13.20 -7.54 13.91
N VAL A 44 -13.87 -6.40 13.71
CA VAL A 44 -13.38 -5.27 12.93
C VAL A 44 -12.18 -4.66 13.67
N ILE A 45 -10.98 -5.12 13.34
CA ILE A 45 -9.85 -4.19 13.38
C ILE A 45 -10.12 -3.27 12.20
N PRO A 46 -10.37 -1.96 12.38
CA PRO A 46 -10.54 -1.05 11.26
C PRO A 46 -9.24 -1.08 10.45
N ALA A 47 -9.24 -1.86 9.38
CA ALA A 47 -8.18 -1.86 8.40
C ALA A 47 -8.35 -0.58 7.61
N GLY A 48 -7.33 0.27 7.59
CA GLY A 48 -7.32 1.38 6.66
C GLY A 48 -7.27 0.89 5.20
N PRO A 49 -7.28 1.82 4.23
CA PRO A 49 -7.11 1.47 2.81
C PRO A 49 -5.87 0.59 2.58
N VAL A 50 -5.95 -0.30 1.58
CA VAL A 50 -4.77 -1.06 1.13
C VAL A 50 -3.81 -0.10 0.42
N LEU A 51 -2.68 0.17 1.06
CA LEU A 51 -1.62 1.03 0.54
C LEU A 51 -0.76 0.31 -0.48
N ASP A 52 -0.40 -0.94 -0.16
CA ASP A 52 0.58 -1.70 -0.92
C ASP A 52 0.16 -3.16 -1.11
N ILE A 53 0.60 -3.74 -2.23
CA ILE A 53 0.24 -5.09 -2.66
C ILE A 53 1.52 -5.78 -3.08
N ILE A 54 1.94 -6.78 -2.32
CA ILE A 54 3.20 -7.49 -2.54
C ILE A 54 2.90 -8.96 -2.82
N LYS A 55 3.42 -9.48 -3.94
CA LYS A 55 3.36 -10.91 -4.25
C LYS A 55 4.52 -11.65 -3.58
N TYR A 56 4.22 -12.77 -2.92
CA TYR A 56 5.23 -13.74 -2.51
C TYR A 56 4.70 -15.15 -2.68
N ASN A 57 5.36 -15.96 -3.51
CA ASN A 57 4.86 -17.26 -3.94
C ASN A 57 3.42 -17.16 -4.49
N ASN A 58 2.49 -17.97 -3.96
CA ASN A 58 1.07 -17.94 -4.31
C ASN A 58 0.24 -17.00 -3.42
N MET A 59 0.89 -16.13 -2.64
CA MET A 59 0.24 -15.29 -1.66
C MET A 59 0.35 -13.81 -2.04
N LEU A 60 -0.70 -13.06 -1.76
CA LEU A 60 -0.69 -11.61 -1.74
C LEU A 60 -0.62 -11.12 -0.31
N HIS A 61 0.33 -10.24 -0.05
CA HIS A 61 0.46 -9.47 1.17
C HIS A 61 -0.11 -8.07 0.91
N LEU A 62 -1.27 -7.80 1.47
CA LEU A 62 -1.94 -6.52 1.37
C LEU A 62 -1.59 -5.71 2.60
N VAL A 63 -0.82 -4.64 2.42
CA VAL A 63 -0.43 -3.77 3.52
C VAL A 63 -1.41 -2.61 3.59
N HIS A 64 -2.08 -2.49 4.72
CA HIS A 64 -3.06 -1.45 4.97
C HIS A 64 -2.44 -0.25 5.70
N TYR A 65 -3.05 0.91 5.50
CA TYR A 65 -2.79 2.08 6.32
C TYR A 65 -3.03 1.74 7.80
N GLY A 66 -2.14 2.20 8.68
CA GLY A 66 -2.16 1.84 10.09
C GLY A 66 -1.40 0.56 10.46
N GLY A 67 -0.85 -0.18 9.48
CA GLY A 67 0.08 -1.29 9.73
C GLY A 67 -0.54 -2.69 9.81
N LEU A 68 -1.82 -2.86 9.43
CA LEU A 68 -2.38 -4.21 9.24
C LEU A 68 -1.80 -4.83 7.97
N VAL A 69 -1.48 -6.11 7.99
CA VAL A 69 -1.13 -6.90 6.79
C VAL A 69 -2.11 -8.05 6.65
N THR A 70 -2.85 -8.09 5.55
CA THR A 70 -3.74 -9.20 5.20
C THR A 70 -3.03 -10.08 4.17
N ILE A 71 -2.83 -11.35 4.51
CA ILE A 71 -2.18 -12.33 3.64
C ILE A 71 -3.26 -13.27 3.10
N LEU A 72 -3.41 -13.31 1.78
CA LEU A 72 -4.41 -14.13 1.11
C LEU A 72 -3.82 -14.92 -0.05
N ASP A 73 -4.44 -16.06 -0.35
CA ASP A 73 -4.09 -16.88 -1.51
C ASP A 73 -4.57 -16.21 -2.81
N ILE A 74 -3.69 -16.12 -3.81
CA ILE A 74 -3.93 -15.33 -5.03
C ILE A 74 -5.03 -15.92 -5.93
N GLU A 75 -5.26 -17.23 -5.87
CA GLU A 75 -6.23 -17.92 -6.73
C GLU A 75 -7.62 -17.93 -6.11
N SER A 76 -7.70 -18.28 -4.82
CA SER A 76 -8.97 -18.42 -4.10
C SER A 76 -9.43 -17.14 -3.39
N TYR A 77 -8.55 -16.16 -3.28
CA TYR A 77 -8.72 -14.96 -2.44
C TYR A 77 -9.03 -15.25 -0.96
N LYS A 78 -8.75 -16.49 -0.51
CA LYS A 78 -8.97 -16.88 0.88
C LYS A 78 -7.88 -16.28 1.76
N ILE A 79 -8.31 -15.58 2.82
CA ILE A 79 -7.40 -15.05 3.83
C ILE A 79 -6.74 -16.21 4.57
N ASN A 80 -5.41 -16.24 4.53
CA ASN A 80 -4.57 -17.18 5.24
C ASN A 80 -4.20 -16.66 6.63
N LYS A 81 -3.80 -15.39 6.71
CA LYS A 81 -3.31 -14.77 7.94
C LYS A 81 -3.54 -13.28 7.96
N ILE A 82 -3.71 -12.72 9.15
CA ILE A 82 -3.73 -11.28 9.40
C ILE A 82 -2.63 -10.98 10.44
N LEU A 83 -1.81 -9.97 10.17
CA LEU A 83 -0.71 -9.54 11.02
C LEU A 83 -0.84 -8.06 11.35
N MET A 84 -0.31 -7.64 12.50
CA MET A 84 -0.20 -6.23 12.88
C MET A 84 1.27 -5.84 12.97
N ILE A 85 1.65 -4.84 12.19
CA ILE A 85 2.95 -4.19 12.28
C ILE A 85 2.86 -3.10 13.37
N PRO A 86 3.74 -3.09 14.38
CA PRO A 86 3.73 -2.12 15.47
C PRO A 86 4.36 -0.77 15.02
N GLN A 87 3.93 -0.27 13.86
CA GLN A 87 4.37 0.96 13.24
C GLN A 87 3.33 1.42 12.21
N HIS A 88 2.96 2.70 12.28
CA HIS A 88 2.03 3.30 11.35
C HIS A 88 2.61 3.31 9.93
N THR A 89 2.07 2.52 9.01
CA THR A 89 2.67 2.33 7.68
C THR A 89 2.22 3.41 6.69
N ILE A 90 3.17 4.06 6.02
CA ILE A 90 2.93 5.02 4.92
C ILE A 90 3.29 4.39 3.57
N SER A 91 4.41 3.67 3.51
CA SER A 91 4.87 2.99 2.31
C SER A 91 5.68 1.76 2.72
N VAL A 92 5.66 0.74 1.87
CA VAL A 92 6.47 -0.45 2.03
C VAL A 92 7.32 -0.65 0.78
N LYS A 93 8.52 -1.18 0.97
CA LYS A 93 9.30 -1.76 -0.12
C LYS A 93 9.81 -3.12 0.34
N VAL A 94 9.70 -4.12 -0.52
CA VAL A 94 10.29 -5.44 -0.28
C VAL A 94 11.46 -5.63 -1.23
N ASP A 95 12.56 -6.12 -0.67
CA ASP A 95 13.75 -6.54 -1.40
C ASP A 95 14.34 -7.79 -0.74
N GLY A 96 14.37 -8.90 -1.49
CA GLY A 96 14.74 -10.22 -0.98
C GLY A 96 13.92 -10.62 0.26
N GLU A 97 14.62 -10.99 1.32
CA GLU A 97 14.04 -11.42 2.61
C GLU A 97 13.77 -10.24 3.56
N LYS A 98 13.74 -8.99 3.06
CA LYS A 98 13.54 -7.79 3.86
C LYS A 98 12.35 -6.97 3.37
N ALA A 99 11.56 -6.51 4.32
CA ALA A 99 10.55 -5.48 4.12
C ALA A 99 10.97 -4.20 4.85
N PHE A 100 11.02 -3.11 4.11
CA PHE A 100 11.33 -1.77 4.58
C PHE A 100 10.04 -0.98 4.68
N ILE A 101 9.72 -0.54 5.88
CA ILE A 101 8.48 0.17 6.18
C ILE A 101 8.81 1.60 6.54
N LEU A 102 8.35 2.53 5.71
CA LEU A 102 8.41 3.94 5.99
C LEU A 102 7.20 4.35 6.82
N SER A 103 7.47 5.06 7.91
CA SER A 103 6.48 5.77 8.71
C SER A 103 6.97 7.16 9.08
N GLN A 104 6.08 7.98 9.63
CA GLN A 104 6.43 9.25 10.25
C GLN A 104 6.48 9.13 11.77
N SER A 105 7.35 9.92 12.40
CA SER A 105 7.50 10.03 13.84
C SER A 105 7.78 11.50 14.25
N GLY A 106 7.68 11.78 15.56
CA GLY A 106 7.79 13.13 16.13
C GLY A 106 6.46 13.90 16.14
N GLU A 107 6.39 14.98 16.95
CA GLU A 107 5.15 15.74 17.22
C GLU A 107 4.45 16.31 15.98
N LYS A 108 5.16 16.44 14.85
CA LYS A 108 4.62 16.95 13.58
C LYS A 108 4.97 16.08 12.37
N GLY A 109 5.33 14.81 12.57
CA GLY A 109 5.72 13.90 11.48
C GLY A 109 6.98 14.33 10.72
N GLN A 110 7.90 15.02 11.40
CA GLN A 110 9.10 15.61 10.78
C GLN A 110 10.23 14.59 10.57
N ASP A 111 10.19 13.49 11.31
CA ASP A 111 11.21 12.46 11.25
C ASP A 111 10.67 11.24 10.52
N ALA A 112 11.44 10.76 9.55
CA ALA A 112 11.15 9.49 8.90
C ALA A 112 11.63 8.36 9.80
N LEU A 113 10.73 7.45 10.15
CA LEU A 113 11.09 6.19 10.81
C LEU A 113 11.04 5.09 9.77
N VAL A 114 12.17 4.41 9.57
CA VAL A 114 12.28 3.24 8.70
C VAL A 114 12.40 1.99 9.57
N GLY A 115 11.39 1.13 9.52
CA GLY A 115 11.46 -0.19 10.14
C GLY A 115 11.93 -1.23 9.13
N ILE A 116 12.86 -2.08 9.52
CA ILE A 116 13.36 -3.21 8.73
C ILE A 116 12.79 -4.48 9.35
N TYR A 117 12.07 -5.25 8.53
CA TYR A 117 11.38 -6.46 8.94
C TYR A 117 11.86 -7.65 8.12
N SER A 118 11.92 -8.83 8.73
CA SER A 118 12.07 -10.08 7.99
C SER A 118 10.84 -10.28 7.11
N PHE A 119 11.04 -10.74 5.87
CA PHE A 119 9.97 -11.04 4.93
C PHE A 119 10.11 -12.50 4.48
N PRO A 120 9.02 -13.29 4.47
CA PRO A 120 7.61 -12.91 4.57
C PRO A 120 6.99 -12.88 5.98
N GLU A 121 7.77 -13.08 7.06
CA GLU A 121 7.22 -13.25 8.42
C GLU A 121 6.79 -11.94 9.10
N TRP A 122 7.22 -10.79 8.57
CA TRP A 122 6.98 -9.45 9.12
C TRP A 122 7.49 -9.29 10.55
N LYS A 123 8.61 -9.93 10.90
CA LYS A 123 9.25 -9.77 12.21
C LYS A 123 10.16 -8.56 12.19
N LEU A 124 9.96 -7.61 13.10
CA LEU A 124 10.84 -6.46 13.23
C LEU A 124 12.26 -6.91 13.56
N GLU A 125 13.24 -6.45 12.77
CA GLU A 125 14.66 -6.71 12.99
C GLU A 125 15.41 -5.46 13.43
N ASN A 126 15.12 -4.31 12.81
CA ASN A 126 15.81 -3.06 13.11
C ASN A 126 14.91 -1.84 12.85
N LYS A 127 15.26 -0.69 13.44
CA LYS A 127 14.57 0.58 13.24
C LYS A 127 15.59 1.70 13.12
N TRP A 128 15.44 2.54 12.09
CA TRP A 128 16.25 3.74 11.89
C TRP A 128 15.35 4.96 11.92
N VAL A 129 15.78 5.96 12.67
CA VAL A 129 15.18 7.30 12.61
C VAL A 129 16.09 8.13 11.73
N VAL A 130 15.51 8.72 10.68
CA VAL A 130 16.18 9.72 9.86
C VAL A 130 15.57 11.07 10.20
N GLU A 131 16.33 11.84 10.96
CA GLU A 131 15.91 13.15 11.43
C GLU A 131 15.73 14.12 10.26
N LYS A 132 14.66 14.92 10.30
CA LYS A 132 14.49 16.11 9.45
C LYS A 132 14.60 15.86 7.94
N ILE A 133 14.15 14.72 7.43
CA ILE A 133 13.89 14.58 5.98
C ILE A 133 12.69 15.47 5.66
N ARG A 134 12.94 16.74 5.33
CA ARG A 134 11.91 17.60 4.73
C ARG A 134 11.59 17.05 3.35
N GLU A 135 10.30 16.96 3.01
CA GLU A 135 9.88 16.89 1.62
C GLU A 135 10.59 18.01 0.84
N THR A 136 11.58 17.68 0.00
CA THR A 136 11.81 18.47 -1.20
C THR A 136 10.55 18.29 -2.02
N LYS A 137 9.59 19.22 -1.89
CA LYS A 137 8.38 19.24 -2.71
C LYS A 137 8.76 18.90 -4.14
N GLN A 138 8.13 17.88 -4.70
CA GLN A 138 8.19 17.59 -6.12
C GLN A 138 7.83 18.91 -6.83
N GLN A 139 8.77 19.51 -7.57
CA GLN A 139 8.45 20.69 -8.37
C GLN A 139 7.46 20.23 -9.44
N SER A 140 6.18 20.53 -9.25
CA SER A 140 5.21 20.48 -10.33
C SER A 140 5.73 21.41 -11.42
N ILE A 141 6.21 20.83 -12.52
CA ILE A 141 6.45 21.59 -13.75
C ILE A 141 5.06 22.07 -14.19
N TYR A 142 4.73 23.31 -13.86
CA TYR A 142 3.62 24.01 -14.49
C TYR A 142 4.00 24.18 -15.97
N LEU A 143 3.50 23.29 -16.82
CA LEU A 143 3.39 23.58 -18.24
C LEU A 143 2.44 24.78 -18.36
N ASN A 144 3.00 25.99 -18.43
CA ASN A 144 2.24 27.14 -18.89
C ASN A 144 1.67 26.77 -20.26
N LYS A 145 0.34 26.73 -20.36
CA LYS A 145 -0.35 26.84 -21.64
C LYS A 145 0.24 28.08 -22.32
N LEU A 146 1.08 27.87 -23.32
CA LEU A 146 1.42 28.92 -24.27
C LEU A 146 0.09 29.41 -24.83
N ASP A 147 -0.25 30.66 -24.50
CA ASP A 147 -1.29 31.43 -25.13
C ASP A 147 -1.03 31.41 -26.63
N LEU A 148 -1.70 30.51 -27.35
CA LEU A 148 -1.93 30.63 -28.78
C LEU A 148 -2.95 31.77 -28.98
N LYS A 149 -2.54 33.00 -28.69
CA LYS A 149 -3.24 34.19 -29.15
C LYS A 149 -2.79 34.48 -30.57
N ASN A 150 -3.63 34.00 -31.49
CA ASN A 150 -3.98 34.62 -32.77
C ASN A 150 -3.19 35.88 -33.14
N ASN A 151 -2.22 35.74 -34.04
CA ASN A 151 -1.85 36.84 -34.93
C ASN A 151 -2.65 36.67 -36.23
N LYS A 152 -3.73 37.45 -36.36
CA LYS A 152 -4.25 37.90 -37.64
C LYS A 152 -3.83 39.36 -37.81
#